data_AF-A0A2N5IQ37-F1
#
_entry.id   AF-A0A2N5IQ37-F1
#
_cell.length_a   1.000
_cell.length_b   1.000
_cell.length_c   1.000
_cell.angle_alpha   90.00
_cell.angle_beta   90.00
_cell.angle_gamma   90.00
#
_symmetry.space_group_name_H-M   'P 1'
#
loop_
_entity.id
_entity.type
_entity.pdbx_description
1 polymer ?
#
loop_
_entity_poly.entity_id
_entity_poly.type
_entity_poly.pdbx_seq_one_letter_code
_entity_poly.pdbx_strand_id
1 'polypeptide(L)'
;MSRRGGELKPAWLRKTIPDMCPLIVTRCSCGQYIIQDRENLWESWDYGLVEGDDLTVAIILERPLTRIIWLPSVGYPLLRSVFRDAGIKPDGQYLAMHECGHARISLKPWKPPKRERQPGKPWGGRQPTEKEISEFKWIWTTPFSQLKKK
;
A
#
# COMPACT_ATOMS: atom_id res chain seq x y z
N MET A 1 16.91 12.98 -33.87
CA MET A 1 16.21 12.81 -32.58
C MET A 1 16.31 11.36 -32.15
N SER A 2 17.24 11.03 -31.25
CA SER A 2 17.44 9.64 -30.79
C SER A 2 16.22 9.20 -29.98
N ARG A 3 15.53 8.15 -30.43
CA ARG A 3 14.52 7.44 -29.62
C ARG A 3 15.25 6.79 -28.46
N ARG A 4 15.37 7.50 -27.33
CA ARG A 4 15.89 6.93 -26.08
C ARG A 4 15.08 5.67 -25.80
N GLY A 5 15.75 4.51 -25.89
CA GLY A 5 15.17 3.19 -25.63
C GLY A 5 14.50 3.24 -24.28
N GLY A 6 13.17 3.32 -24.30
CA GLY A 6 12.41 3.36 -23.08
C GLY A 6 12.55 2.06 -22.33
N GLU A 7 12.56 2.15 -21.00
CA GLU A 7 12.38 0.95 -20.20
C GLU A 7 11.13 0.21 -20.69
N LEU A 8 11.23 -1.11 -20.85
CA LEU A 8 10.08 -1.96 -21.16
C LEU A 8 9.29 -2.18 -19.89
N LYS A 9 7.96 -2.08 -19.94
CA LYS A 9 7.09 -2.34 -18.78
C LYS A 9 7.43 -3.72 -18.20
N PRO A 10 7.91 -3.81 -16.95
CA PRO A 10 8.21 -5.09 -16.32
C PRO A 10 7.00 -6.03 -16.37
N ALA A 11 7.23 -7.29 -16.76
CA ALA A 11 6.15 -8.27 -16.96
C ALA A 11 5.34 -8.53 -15.69
N TRP A 12 5.96 -8.42 -14.51
CA TRP A 12 5.31 -8.64 -13.23
C TRP A 12 4.28 -7.53 -12.92
N LEU A 13 4.59 -6.27 -13.25
CA LEU A 13 3.67 -5.14 -13.04
C LEU A 13 2.36 -5.27 -13.81
N ARG A 14 2.36 -5.99 -14.94
CA ARG A 14 1.13 -6.28 -15.69
C ARG A 14 0.24 -7.32 -15.00
N LYS A 15 0.83 -8.20 -14.18
CA LYS A 15 0.13 -9.32 -13.55
C LYS A 15 -0.35 -9.00 -12.14
N THR A 16 0.33 -8.11 -11.44
CA THR A 16 0.13 -7.88 -10.00
C THR A 16 -0.91 -6.80 -9.68
N ILE A 17 -1.25 -5.95 -10.64
CA ILE A 17 -2.19 -4.84 -10.45
C ILE A 17 -3.41 -5.14 -11.33
N PRO A 18 -4.50 -5.70 -10.76
CA PRO A 18 -5.75 -5.95 -11.48
C PRO A 18 -6.49 -4.64 -11.78
N ASP A 19 -7.45 -4.67 -12.71
CA ASP A 19 -8.17 -3.47 -13.18
C ASP A 19 -8.94 -2.72 -12.08
N MET A 20 -9.35 -3.41 -11.01
CA MET A 20 -10.07 -2.82 -9.85
C MET A 20 -9.13 -2.24 -8.79
N CYS A 21 -7.81 -2.35 -8.96
CA CYS A 21 -6.83 -1.82 -8.02
C CYS A 21 -6.70 -0.29 -8.18
N PRO A 22 -6.63 0.47 -7.07
CA PRO A 22 -6.42 1.92 -7.14
C PRO A 22 -5.00 2.30 -7.60
N LEU A 23 -4.06 1.34 -7.62
CA LEU A 23 -2.70 1.58 -8.07
C LEU A 23 -2.62 1.57 -9.60
N ILE A 24 -1.98 2.59 -10.17
CA ILE A 24 -1.84 2.77 -11.60
C ILE A 24 -0.36 2.69 -11.95
N VAL A 25 -0.02 1.85 -12.92
CA VAL A 25 1.34 1.79 -13.46
C VAL A 25 1.44 2.73 -14.65
N THR A 26 2.13 3.85 -14.46
CA THR A 26 2.35 4.87 -15.50
C THR A 26 3.84 5.01 -15.79
N ARG A 27 4.16 5.79 -16.83
CA ARG A 27 5.54 6.09 -17.19
C ARG A 27 5.81 7.55 -16.87
N CYS A 28 6.84 7.79 -16.05
CA CYS A 28 7.28 9.13 -15.72
C CYS A 28 7.94 9.80 -16.96
N SER A 29 7.98 11.13 -16.98
CA SER A 29 8.64 11.91 -18.03
C SER A 29 10.15 11.61 -18.14
N CYS A 30 10.78 11.17 -17.06
CA CYS A 30 12.17 10.69 -17.04
C CYS A 30 12.35 9.35 -17.81
N GLY A 31 11.26 8.70 -18.20
CA GLY A 31 11.24 7.47 -18.98
C GLY A 31 11.17 6.19 -18.16
N GLN A 32 11.20 6.26 -16.83
CA GLN A 32 11.06 5.11 -15.94
C GLN A 32 9.58 4.78 -15.67
N TYR A 33 9.29 3.50 -15.42
CA TYR A 33 7.97 3.09 -14.92
C TYR A 33 7.81 3.41 -13.43
N ILE A 34 6.64 3.91 -13.07
CA ILE A 34 6.27 4.28 -11.70
C ILE A 34 4.90 3.70 -11.35
N ILE A 35 4.64 3.61 -10.05
CA ILE A 35 3.36 3.25 -9.47
C ILE A 35 2.78 4.52 -8.84
N GLN A 36 1.55 4.87 -9.21
CA GLN A 36 0.80 5.98 -8.63
C GLN A 36 -0.43 5.43 -7.92
N ASP A 37 -0.83 6.04 -6.82
CA ASP A 37 -2.07 5.72 -6.13
C ASP A 37 -3.16 6.69 -6.60
N ARG A 38 -4.31 6.18 -7.05
CA ARG A 38 -5.44 7.00 -7.48
C ARG A 38 -6.15 7.67 -6.31
N GLU A 39 -6.08 7.07 -5.12
CA GLU A 39 -6.81 7.56 -3.93
C GLU A 39 -5.98 8.54 -3.10
N ASN A 40 -4.66 8.40 -3.10
CA ASN A 40 -3.74 9.33 -2.44
C ASN A 40 -3.20 10.37 -3.44
N LEU A 41 -3.30 11.65 -3.08
CA LEU A 41 -2.92 12.81 -3.90
C LEU A 41 -1.50 12.69 -4.51
N TRP A 42 -1.43 12.20 -5.75
CA TRP A 42 -0.32 12.39 -6.71
C TRP A 42 1.08 11.92 -6.30
N GLU A 43 1.19 11.01 -5.33
CA GLU A 43 2.48 10.41 -5.00
C GLU A 43 2.88 9.38 -6.06
N SER A 44 4.15 9.42 -6.46
CA SER A 44 4.71 8.56 -7.50
C SER A 44 5.82 7.73 -6.89
N TRP A 45 5.73 6.41 -7.02
CA TRP A 45 6.60 5.47 -6.36
C TRP A 45 7.38 4.66 -7.40
N ASP A 46 8.65 4.38 -7.13
CA ASP A 46 9.41 3.41 -7.92
C ASP A 46 8.80 2.02 -7.74
N TYR A 47 8.78 1.22 -8.80
CA TYR A 47 8.20 -0.13 -8.74
C TYR A 47 9.05 -1.14 -7.95
N GLY A 48 10.31 -0.80 -7.67
CA GLY A 48 11.27 -1.69 -7.05
C GLY A 48 10.93 -1.97 -5.60
N LEU A 49 10.86 -3.25 -5.23
CA LEU A 49 10.61 -3.65 -3.85
C LEU A 49 11.82 -3.31 -2.95
N VAL A 50 11.57 -2.51 -1.91
CA VAL A 50 12.53 -2.16 -0.87
C VAL A 50 12.24 -3.01 0.37
N GLU A 51 13.17 -3.89 0.72
CA GLU A 51 13.15 -4.75 1.91
C GLU A 51 14.59 -5.12 2.31
N GLY A 52 14.82 -5.53 3.56
CA GLY A 52 16.15 -5.92 4.05
C GLY A 52 17.19 -4.79 3.89
N ASP A 53 18.34 -5.08 3.30
CA ASP A 53 19.44 -4.11 3.12
C ASP A 53 19.05 -2.88 2.27
N ASP A 54 18.10 -3.04 1.33
CA ASP A 54 17.61 -1.94 0.50
C ASP A 54 16.94 -0.85 1.36
N LEU A 55 16.35 -1.25 2.49
CA LEU A 55 15.71 -0.36 3.44
C LEU A 55 16.73 0.56 4.11
N THR A 56 17.90 0.02 4.47
CA THR A 56 19.01 0.81 5.01
C THR A 56 19.51 1.83 3.99
N VAL A 57 19.65 1.42 2.73
CA VAL A 57 20.00 2.33 1.63
C VAL A 57 18.97 3.45 1.49
N ALA A 58 17.68 3.13 1.55
CA ALA A 58 16.61 4.13 1.48
C ALA A 58 16.65 5.14 2.63
N ILE A 59 16.93 4.68 3.85
CA ILE A 59 17.07 5.55 5.02
C ILE A 59 18.28 6.48 4.87
N ILE A 60 19.43 5.95 4.46
CA ILE A 60 20.66 6.74 4.26
C ILE A 60 20.48 7.81 3.18
N LEU A 61 19.78 7.46 2.09
CA LEU A 61 19.48 8.41 1.00
C LEU A 61 18.29 9.33 1.32
N GLU A 62 17.75 9.27 2.53
CA GLU A 62 16.56 10.01 2.98
C GLU A 62 15.36 9.88 2.04
N ARG A 63 15.24 8.74 1.37
CA ARG A 63 14.17 8.50 0.41
C ARG A 63 12.86 8.27 1.15
N PRO A 64 11.78 9.01 0.85
CA PRO A 64 10.48 8.72 1.43
C PRO A 64 10.02 7.31 1.06
N LEU A 65 9.36 6.64 2.01
CA LEU A 65 8.91 5.26 1.87
C LEU A 65 7.40 5.15 2.07
N THR A 66 6.77 4.24 1.34
CA THR A 66 5.40 3.78 1.59
C THR A 66 5.40 2.27 1.75
N ARG A 67 4.59 1.76 2.68
CA ARG A 67 4.52 0.33 2.96
C ARG A 67 3.46 -0.30 2.07
N ILE A 68 3.83 -1.40 1.42
CA ILE A 68 2.90 -2.26 0.69
C ILE A 68 2.17 -3.13 1.71
N ILE A 69 0.85 -3.09 1.68
CA ILE A 69 -0.02 -3.92 2.53
C ILE A 69 -0.93 -4.73 1.63
N TRP A 70 -0.87 -6.06 1.77
CA TRP A 70 -1.84 -6.94 1.17
C TRP A 70 -3.01 -7.17 2.12
N LEU A 71 -4.21 -6.72 1.73
CA LEU A 71 -5.45 -7.03 2.46
C LEU A 71 -6.19 -8.15 1.72
N PRO A 72 -6.33 -9.35 2.32
CA PRO A 72 -7.04 -10.46 1.70
C PRO A 72 -8.49 -10.12 1.31
N SER A 73 -9.18 -9.34 2.13
CA SER A 73 -10.57 -8.92 1.89
C SER A 73 -10.76 -8.08 0.64
N VAL A 74 -9.70 -7.43 0.17
CA VAL A 74 -9.73 -6.48 -0.94
C VAL A 74 -9.13 -7.11 -2.22
N GLY A 75 -8.23 -8.09 -2.08
CA GLY A 75 -7.68 -8.86 -3.20
C GLY A 75 -6.63 -8.12 -4.03
N TYR A 76 -6.18 -6.94 -3.60
CA TYR A 76 -5.12 -6.15 -4.24
C TYR A 76 -4.24 -5.44 -3.19
N PRO A 77 -3.03 -4.98 -3.55
CA PRO A 77 -2.15 -4.30 -2.62
C PRO A 77 -2.57 -2.84 -2.42
N LEU A 78 -2.44 -2.36 -1.19
CA LEU A 78 -2.61 -0.97 -0.81
C LEU A 78 -1.28 -0.36 -0.38
N LEU A 79 -1.15 0.95 -0.56
CA LEU A 79 -0.01 1.72 -0.07
C LEU A 79 -0.41 2.41 1.23
N ARG A 80 0.45 2.30 2.24
CA ARG A 80 0.28 2.98 3.52
C ARG A 80 1.49 3.83 3.82
N SER A 81 1.29 5.13 3.94
CA SER A 81 2.34 6.08 4.28
C SER A 81 3.05 5.68 5.57
N VAL A 82 4.37 5.87 5.56
CA VAL A 82 5.28 5.52 6.65
C VAL A 82 5.78 6.82 7.26
N PHE A 83 5.50 7.04 8.54
CA PHE A 83 6.03 8.19 9.27
C PHE A 83 7.41 7.84 9.83
N ARG A 84 8.46 8.11 9.04
CA ARG A 84 9.87 7.91 9.41
C ARG A 84 10.08 6.56 10.13
N ASP A 85 10.74 6.57 11.28
CA ASP A 85 11.08 5.43 12.12
C ASP A 85 9.84 4.73 12.71
N ALA A 86 8.82 5.46 13.13
CA ALA A 86 7.62 4.90 13.75
C ALA A 86 6.81 3.95 12.84
N GLY A 87 6.95 4.09 11.52
CA GLY A 87 6.24 3.25 10.54
C GLY A 87 7.09 2.11 9.94
N ILE A 88 8.41 2.12 10.14
CA ILE A 88 9.33 1.17 9.53
C ILE A 88 9.37 -0.11 10.37
N LYS A 89 9.21 -1.24 9.70
CA LYS A 89 9.26 -2.58 10.27
C LYS A 89 10.37 -3.36 9.55
N PRO A 90 11.20 -4.13 10.28
CA PRO A 90 12.28 -4.91 9.68
C PRO A 90 11.81 -5.93 8.63
N ASP A 91 10.61 -6.48 8.81
CA ASP A 91 9.96 -7.45 7.93
C ASP A 91 8.99 -6.81 6.92
N GLY A 92 8.99 -5.48 6.85
CA GLY A 92 8.10 -4.73 5.96
C GLY A 92 8.58 -4.72 4.52
N GLN A 93 7.61 -4.61 3.61
CA GLN A 93 7.82 -4.44 2.18
C GLN A 93 7.43 -3.02 1.79
N TYR A 94 8.34 -2.31 1.11
CA TYR A 94 8.19 -0.89 0.84
C TYR A 94 8.38 -0.57 -0.64
N LEU A 95 7.83 0.58 -1.04
CA LEU A 95 8.23 1.28 -2.25
C LEU A 95 8.89 2.59 -1.84
N ALA A 96 9.89 2.99 -2.62
CA ALA A 96 10.57 4.28 -2.47
C ALA A 96 9.93 5.32 -3.37
N MET A 97 9.85 6.57 -2.90
CA MET A 97 9.34 7.69 -3.69
C MET A 97 10.18 7.83 -4.95
N HIS A 98 9.51 8.02 -6.09
CA HIS A 98 10.16 8.26 -7.36
C HIS A 98 10.72 9.69 -7.40
N GLU A 99 12.01 9.81 -7.66
CA GLU A 99 12.66 11.09 -7.91
C GLU A 99 13.40 11.08 -9.24
N CYS A 100 12.97 11.92 -10.17
CA CYS A 100 13.60 12.08 -11.47
C CYS A 100 15.10 12.38 -11.33
N GLY A 101 15.93 11.73 -12.15
CA GLY A 101 17.38 11.91 -12.14
C GLY A 101 18.12 11.03 -11.12
N HIS A 102 17.40 10.37 -10.22
CA HIS A 102 17.99 9.41 -9.29
C HIS A 102 17.81 7.96 -9.77
N ALA A 103 18.75 7.11 -9.39
CA ALA A 103 18.61 5.67 -9.56
C ALA A 103 17.56 5.13 -8.57
N ARG A 104 16.80 4.13 -9.01
CA ARG A 104 15.91 3.38 -8.12
C ARG A 104 16.74 2.66 -7.09
N ILE A 105 16.20 2.55 -5.89
CA ILE A 105 16.86 1.82 -4.79
C ILE A 105 16.94 0.33 -5.10
N SER A 106 15.90 -0.22 -5.72
CA SER A 106 15.81 -1.64 -6.03
C SER A 106 15.15 -1.87 -7.39
N LEU A 107 15.42 -3.03 -7.98
CA LEU A 107 14.75 -3.57 -9.16
C LEU A 107 13.98 -4.85 -8.85
N LYS A 108 13.96 -5.28 -7.58
CA LYS A 108 13.34 -6.52 -7.16
C LYS A 108 11.83 -6.46 -7.44
N PRO A 109 11.26 -7.48 -8.11
CA PRO A 109 9.85 -7.51 -8.39
C PRO A 109 9.07 -7.82 -7.11
N TRP A 110 8.01 -7.06 -6.85
CA TRP A 110 7.07 -7.43 -5.80
C TRP A 110 6.15 -8.57 -6.29
N LYS A 111 5.83 -9.49 -5.38
CA LYS A 111 4.92 -10.62 -5.65
C LYS A 111 3.83 -10.67 -4.60
N PRO A 112 2.55 -10.80 -5.00
CA PRO A 112 1.48 -10.97 -4.04
C PRO A 112 1.70 -12.25 -3.23
N PRO A 113 1.30 -12.27 -1.95
CA PRO A 113 1.37 -13.47 -1.12
C PRO A 113 0.64 -14.63 -1.79
N LYS A 114 1.30 -15.79 -1.93
CA LYS A 114 0.72 -16.99 -2.58
C LYS A 114 -0.51 -17.56 -1.87
N ARG A 115 -0.67 -17.26 -0.58
CA ARG A 115 -1.81 -17.71 0.21
C ARG A 115 -2.60 -16.49 0.62
N GLU A 116 -3.88 -16.49 0.26
CA GLU A 116 -4.89 -15.77 1.02
C GLU A 116 -4.73 -16.25 2.46
N ARG A 117 -4.29 -15.36 3.36
CA ARG A 117 -4.27 -15.71 4.79
C ARG A 117 -5.71 -16.12 5.09
N GLN A 118 -5.91 -17.38 5.49
CA GLN A 118 -7.20 -17.79 6.00
C GLN A 118 -7.62 -16.75 7.02
N PRO A 119 -8.89 -16.30 6.99
CA PRO A 119 -9.39 -15.40 8.02
C PRO A 119 -8.86 -15.90 9.36
N GLY A 120 -8.20 -15.01 10.12
CA GLY A 120 -7.74 -15.38 11.45
C GLY A 120 -8.89 -16.03 12.22
N LYS A 121 -8.58 -16.83 13.25
CA LYS A 121 -9.64 -17.44 14.09
C LYS A 121 -10.73 -16.39 14.32
N PRO A 122 -12.01 -16.70 14.02
CA PRO A 122 -13.12 -15.81 14.30
C PRO A 122 -12.95 -15.28 15.71
N TRP A 123 -13.19 -13.98 15.88
CA TRP A 123 -12.95 -13.30 17.15
C TRP A 123 -13.49 -14.16 18.31
N GLY A 124 -12.59 -14.65 19.16
CA GLY A 124 -12.92 -15.68 20.16
C GLY A 124 -13.65 -15.14 21.38
N GLY A 125 -14.05 -13.87 21.37
CA GLY A 125 -14.81 -13.29 22.46
C GLY A 125 -16.28 -13.69 22.41
N ARG A 126 -16.99 -13.36 23.48
CA ARG A 126 -18.43 -13.62 23.62
C ARG A 126 -19.18 -13.02 22.44
N GLN A 127 -20.05 -13.82 21.81
CA GLN A 127 -21.00 -13.33 20.83
C GLN A 127 -21.88 -12.24 21.46
N PRO A 128 -22.04 -11.07 20.83
CA PRO A 128 -22.89 -10.02 21.35
C PRO A 128 -24.31 -10.52 21.61
N THR A 129 -24.87 -10.15 22.75
CA THR A 129 -26.29 -10.39 23.04
C THR A 129 -27.16 -9.51 22.15
N GLU A 130 -28.39 -9.95 21.93
CA GLU A 130 -29.37 -9.20 21.14
C GLU A 130 -29.60 -7.79 21.69
N LYS A 131 -29.50 -7.63 23.02
CA LYS A 131 -29.56 -6.33 23.70
C LYS A 131 -28.37 -5.44 23.32
N GLU A 132 -27.14 -5.94 23.40
CA GLU A 132 -25.93 -5.21 23.00
C GLU A 132 -25.97 -4.83 21.49
N ILE A 133 -26.49 -5.73 20.64
CA ILE A 133 -26.67 -5.44 19.20
C ILE A 133 -27.70 -4.33 19.00
N SER A 134 -28.82 -4.35 19.73
CA SER A 134 -29.87 -3.34 19.63
C SER A 134 -29.41 -1.97 20.12
N GLU A 135 -28.65 -1.92 21.22
CA GLU A 135 -28.01 -0.71 21.74
C GLU A 135 -26.99 -0.16 20.75
N PHE A 136 -26.12 -1.02 20.19
CA PHE A 136 -25.17 -0.59 19.17
C PHE A 136 -25.86 0.00 17.94
N LYS A 137 -26.88 -0.68 17.41
CA LYS A 137 -27.65 -0.18 16.25
C LYS A 137 -28.26 1.18 16.54
N TRP A 138 -28.88 1.34 17.72
CA TRP A 138 -29.44 2.62 18.13
C TRP A 138 -28.37 3.71 18.18
N ILE A 139 -27.23 3.47 18.83
CA ILE A 139 -26.12 4.43 18.90
C ILE A 139 -25.63 4.79 17.49
N TRP A 140 -25.46 3.79 16.62
CA TRP A 140 -24.91 3.97 15.28
C TRP A 140 -25.82 4.78 14.35
N THR A 141 -27.14 4.65 14.49
CA THR A 141 -28.12 5.41 13.70
C THR A 141 -28.49 6.76 14.30
N THR A 142 -28.19 7.00 15.57
CA THR A 142 -28.63 8.20 16.29
C THR A 142 -27.61 9.33 16.12
N PRO A 143 -28.03 10.54 15.70
CA PRO A 143 -27.15 11.70 15.64
C PRO A 143 -26.54 12.05 17.00
N PHE A 144 -25.27 12.48 17.00
CA PHE A 144 -24.49 12.73 18.23
C PHE A 144 -25.14 13.71 19.22
N SER A 145 -25.96 14.66 18.74
CA SER A 145 -26.72 15.60 19.55
C SER A 145 -27.76 14.94 20.47
N GLN A 146 -28.29 13.79 20.07
CA GLN A 146 -29.31 13.04 20.80
C GLN A 146 -28.70 12.02 21.77
N LEU A 147 -27.41 11.69 21.61
CA LEU A 147 -26.69 10.74 22.49
C LEU A 147 -26.33 11.33 23.86
N LYS A 148 -26.19 12.67 23.98
CA LYS A 148 -25.76 13.35 25.22
C LYS A 148 -26.80 13.41 26.35
N LYS A 149 -28.01 12.88 26.16
CA LYS A 149 -29.13 13.03 27.10
C LYS A 149 -29.30 11.85 28.07
N LYS A 150 -28.28 11.03 28.28
CA LYS A 150 -28.33 9.88 29.19
C LYS A 150 -27.33 10.02 30.32
#